data_AF-A0A420VDJ2-F1
#
_entry.id   AF-A0A420VDJ2-F1
#
_cell.length_a   1.000
_cell.length_b   1.000
_cell.length_c   1.000
_cell.angle_alpha   90.00
_cell.angle_beta   90.00
_cell.angle_gamma   90.00
#
_symmetry.space_group_name_H-M   'P 1'
#
loop_
_entity.id
_entity.type
_entity.pdbx_description
1 polymer ?
#
loop_
_entity_poly.entity_id
_entity_poly.type
_entity_poly.pdbx_seq_one_letter_code
_entity_poly.pdbx_strand_id
1 'polypeptide(L)'
;MKVTVSRFEKNGTPLEVVLDIDERPFQLYLSDGKTEVPVLRVEERSGCSAYLITKEGAEKLFGQQFPKKYIFLRSEKAKEVEATARQLWSQRQRERAEEAYGRLTDLSEIRMWFSPVHTYVRCEDEDASRYYYFKETSELIRTALDEGDITYFLGRQADDVILRNFGLTWMYVLSFSEYKRLVKFAEKRKKAKEWGKKKKERDLELKLQSAFDLAKELGEPIVIDHYTDDCDEPGRNCDLDIVTQYAFPDGSIKTIRTHTD
;
A
#
# COMPACT_ATOMS: atom_id res chain seq x y z
N MET A 1 2.79 27.72 -3.45
CA MET A 1 1.88 28.49 -4.34
C MET A 1 0.59 28.68 -3.58
N LYS A 2 0.06 29.89 -3.52
CA LYS A 2 -1.14 30.18 -2.74
C LYS A 2 -2.38 30.22 -3.63
N VAL A 3 -3.43 29.53 -3.19
CA VAL A 3 -4.71 29.43 -3.90
C VAL A 3 -5.84 29.76 -2.94
N THR A 4 -6.67 30.74 -3.29
CA THR A 4 -7.88 31.04 -2.51
C THR A 4 -8.91 29.93 -2.73
N VAL A 5 -9.25 29.20 -1.68
CA VAL A 5 -10.19 28.06 -1.71
C VAL A 5 -11.59 28.43 -1.23
N SER A 6 -11.74 29.55 -0.51
CA SER A 6 -13.05 30.02 -0.06
C SER A 6 -13.01 31.50 0.30
N ARG A 7 -14.18 32.13 0.36
CA ARG A 7 -14.39 33.49 0.85
C ARG A 7 -15.61 33.52 1.76
N PHE A 8 -15.52 34.26 2.86
CA PHE A 8 -16.64 34.50 3.76
C PHE A 8 -16.43 35.81 4.51
N GLU A 9 -17.50 36.37 5.10
CA GLU A 9 -17.39 37.57 5.93
C GLU A 9 -17.53 37.21 7.41
N LYS A 10 -16.75 37.86 8.27
CA LYS A 10 -16.90 37.76 9.72
C LYS A 10 -16.82 39.14 10.36
N ASN A 11 -17.88 39.54 11.06
CA ASN A 11 -17.98 40.82 11.76
C ASN A 11 -17.65 42.02 10.84
N GLY A 12 -18.16 42.02 9.60
CA GLY A 12 -17.87 43.07 8.61
C GLY A 12 -16.48 42.99 7.98
N THR A 13 -15.65 42.02 8.35
CA THR A 13 -14.33 41.79 7.75
C THR A 13 -14.43 40.68 6.69
N PRO A 14 -14.20 40.98 5.40
CA PRO A 14 -14.11 39.95 4.37
C PRO A 14 -12.83 39.12 4.59
N LEU A 15 -12.98 37.80 4.62
CA LEU A 15 -11.90 36.85 4.80
C LEU A 15 -11.82 35.89 3.63
N GLU A 16 -10.61 35.68 3.15
CA GLU A 16 -10.24 34.62 2.22
C GLU A 16 -9.62 33.46 2.99
N VAL A 17 -9.99 32.24 2.62
CA VAL A 17 -9.28 31.04 3.05
C VAL A 17 -8.29 30.70 1.96
N VAL A 18 -7.00 30.81 2.28
CA VAL A 18 -5.90 30.63 1.33
C VAL A 18 -5.17 29.33 1.67
N LEU A 19 -5.02 28.46 0.68
CA LEU A 19 -4.23 27.23 0.76
C LEU A 19 -2.83 27.50 0.23
N ASP A 20 -1.79 27.21 1.00
CA ASP A 20 -0.46 27.00 0.42
C ASP A 20 -0.32 25.55 -0.03
N ILE A 21 -0.38 25.35 -1.34
CA ILE A 21 -0.43 24.02 -1.96
C ILE A 21 0.95 23.35 -2.04
N ASP A 22 2.03 24.10 -1.80
CA ASP A 22 3.39 23.57 -1.87
C ASP A 22 3.97 23.19 -0.50
N GLU A 23 3.36 23.66 0.61
CA GLU A 23 3.76 23.27 1.96
C GLU A 23 3.41 21.80 2.28
N ARG A 24 4.22 21.21 3.17
CA ARG A 24 4.11 19.81 3.62
C ARG A 24 4.19 19.73 5.14
N PRO A 25 3.10 19.35 5.85
CA PRO A 25 1.73 19.16 5.35
C PRO A 25 1.15 20.45 4.75
N PHE A 26 0.05 20.36 4.01
CA PHE A 26 -0.61 21.56 3.48
C PHE A 26 -1.06 22.48 4.62
N GLN A 27 -0.97 23.78 4.40
CA GLN A 27 -1.30 24.81 5.38
C GLN A 27 -2.41 25.72 4.86
N LEU A 28 -3.42 25.93 5.68
CA LEU A 28 -4.48 26.90 5.42
C LEU A 28 -4.16 28.21 6.15
N TYR A 29 -4.54 29.32 5.53
CA TYR A 29 -4.45 30.66 6.09
C TYR A 29 -5.80 31.36 5.99
N LEU A 30 -6.09 32.22 6.95
CA LEU A 30 -7.14 33.23 6.82
C LEU A 30 -6.48 34.55 6.45
N SER A 31 -6.99 35.21 5.42
CA SER A 31 -6.47 36.50 4.95
C SER A 31 -7.55 37.54 4.78
N ASP A 32 -7.29 38.77 5.20
CA ASP A 32 -8.10 39.95 4.90
C ASP A 32 -7.56 40.74 3.68
N GLY A 33 -6.63 40.14 2.92
CA GLY A 33 -5.91 40.75 1.80
C GLY A 33 -4.66 41.54 2.20
N LYS A 34 -4.42 41.79 3.49
CA LYS A 34 -3.22 42.48 4.00
C LYS A 34 -2.42 41.62 4.98
N THR A 35 -3.14 40.89 5.80
CA THR A 35 -2.65 40.00 6.85
C THR A 35 -2.97 38.58 6.47
N GLU A 36 -2.08 37.64 6.76
CA GLU A 36 -2.35 36.21 6.68
C GLU A 36 -2.09 35.57 8.04
N VAL A 37 -3.03 34.72 8.46
CA VAL A 37 -2.97 34.04 9.75
C VAL A 37 -3.09 32.54 9.52
N PRO A 38 -2.12 31.73 9.98
CA PRO A 38 -2.20 30.28 9.82
C PRO A 38 -3.36 29.70 10.61
N VAL A 39 -4.15 28.87 9.94
CA VAL A 39 -5.17 28.01 10.55
C VAL A 39 -4.46 26.81 11.16
N LEU A 40 -4.56 26.65 12.48
CA LEU A 40 -3.92 25.55 13.19
C LEU A 40 -4.58 24.20 12.87
N ARG A 41 -5.91 24.21 12.73
CA ARG A 41 -6.74 23.07 12.32
C ARG A 41 -8.18 23.52 12.06
N VAL A 42 -8.92 22.68 11.36
CA VAL A 42 -10.37 22.81 11.18
C VAL A 42 -11.07 21.79 12.08
N GLU A 43 -11.95 22.26 12.95
CA GLU A 43 -12.66 21.43 13.92
C GLU A 43 -14.17 21.60 13.79
N GLU A 44 -14.89 20.56 14.20
CA GLU A 44 -16.33 20.62 14.37
C GLU A 44 -16.64 20.70 15.87
N ARG A 45 -17.45 21.70 16.26
CA ARG A 45 -17.83 21.91 17.66
C ARG A 45 -19.28 22.35 17.74
N SER A 46 -20.10 21.54 18.41
CA SER A 46 -21.54 21.80 18.58
C SER A 46 -22.28 21.94 17.24
N GLY A 47 -21.99 21.04 16.29
CA GLY A 47 -22.61 21.04 14.96
C GLY A 47 -22.17 22.17 14.02
N CYS A 48 -21.17 22.97 14.43
CA CYS A 48 -20.60 24.03 13.61
C CYS A 48 -19.15 23.72 13.30
N SER A 49 -18.76 23.81 12.03
CA SER A 49 -17.35 23.80 11.64
C SER A 49 -16.68 25.15 11.95
N ALA A 50 -15.40 25.14 12.31
CA ALA A 50 -14.66 26.34 12.66
C ALA A 50 -13.17 26.22 12.34
N TYR A 51 -12.56 27.35 11.96
CA TYR A 51 -11.12 27.51 11.86
C TYR A 51 -10.55 27.85 13.23
N LEU A 52 -9.57 27.08 13.70
CA LEU A 52 -8.83 27.40 14.91
C LEU A 52 -7.60 28.25 14.57
N ILE A 53 -7.53 29.46 15.14
CA ILE A 53 -6.37 30.36 15.00
C ILE A 53 -5.85 30.80 16.37
N THR A 54 -4.62 31.31 16.40
CA THR A 54 -4.05 31.90 17.62
C THR A 54 -4.73 33.22 17.96
N LYS A 55 -4.67 33.61 19.24
CA LYS A 55 -5.10 34.92 19.72
C LYS A 55 -4.47 36.05 18.90
N GLU A 56 -3.15 36.03 18.77
CA GLU A 56 -2.38 37.07 18.09
C GLU A 56 -2.78 37.19 16.63
N GLY A 57 -3.10 36.05 15.99
CA GLY A 57 -3.65 36.04 14.64
C GLY A 57 -5.02 36.71 14.55
N ALA A 58 -5.94 36.36 15.46
CA ALA A 58 -7.25 37.00 15.50
C ALA A 58 -7.17 38.50 15.77
N GLU A 59 -6.31 38.93 16.69
CA GLU A 59 -6.09 40.35 17.00
C GLU A 59 -5.56 41.11 15.79
N LYS A 60 -4.66 40.50 15.00
CA LYS A 60 -4.19 41.09 13.74
C LYS A 60 -5.27 41.19 12.68
N LEU A 61 -6.11 40.17 12.51
CA LEU A 61 -7.18 40.17 11.50
C LEU A 61 -8.31 41.16 11.80
N PHE A 62 -8.67 41.32 13.08
CA PHE A 62 -9.87 42.08 13.46
C PHE A 62 -9.56 43.40 14.19
N GLY A 63 -8.29 43.69 14.51
CA GLY A 63 -7.87 44.92 15.18
C GLY A 63 -8.44 45.09 16.60
N GLN A 64 -8.89 44.01 17.24
CA GLN A 64 -9.49 44.02 18.58
C GLN A 64 -8.88 42.94 19.47
N GLN A 65 -8.85 43.17 20.78
CA GLN A 65 -8.29 42.20 21.73
C GLN A 65 -9.23 41.01 21.94
N PHE A 66 -8.64 39.82 22.12
CA PHE A 66 -9.41 38.61 22.44
C PHE A 66 -8.99 37.99 23.79
N PRO A 67 -9.95 37.51 24.60
CA PRO A 67 -9.65 37.01 25.95
C PRO A 67 -9.06 35.60 25.98
N LYS A 68 -9.21 34.81 24.90
CA LYS A 68 -8.78 33.41 24.85
C LYS A 68 -7.51 33.25 24.01
N LYS A 69 -6.65 32.32 24.40
CA LYS A 69 -5.41 31.97 23.68
C LYS A 69 -5.66 31.47 22.25
N TYR A 70 -6.80 30.82 22.03
CA TYR A 70 -7.22 30.32 20.72
C TYR A 70 -8.63 30.75 20.41
N ILE A 71 -8.85 31.11 19.15
CA ILE A 71 -10.12 31.64 18.64
C ILE A 71 -10.68 30.67 17.61
N PHE A 72 -11.94 30.29 17.80
CA PHE A 72 -12.70 29.47 16.87
C PHE A 72 -13.52 30.39 15.96
N LEU A 73 -13.09 30.54 14.71
CA LEU A 73 -13.83 31.27 13.70
C LEU A 73 -14.81 30.33 13.02
N ARG A 74 -16.05 30.35 13.50
CA ARG A 74 -17.15 29.55 12.95
C ARG A 74 -17.41 29.91 11.49
N SER A 75 -17.48 28.87 10.66
CA SER A 75 -17.88 28.93 9.26
C SER A 75 -18.53 27.59 8.91
N GLU A 76 -19.77 27.64 8.42
CA GLU A 76 -20.55 26.44 8.05
C GLU A 76 -19.81 25.59 7.00
N LYS A 77 -19.00 26.24 6.16
CA LYS A 77 -18.26 25.59 5.08
C LYS A 77 -16.86 25.13 5.47
N ALA A 78 -16.39 25.34 6.71
CA ALA A 78 -14.98 25.10 7.01
C ALA A 78 -14.51 23.66 6.75
N LYS A 79 -15.36 22.65 7.00
CA LYS A 79 -15.05 21.24 6.68
C LYS A 79 -15.06 20.95 5.18
N GLU A 80 -16.01 21.52 4.44
CA GLU A 80 -16.04 21.43 2.97
C GLU A 80 -14.77 22.05 2.38
N VAL A 81 -14.37 23.23 2.86
CA VAL A 81 -13.16 23.93 2.43
C VAL A 81 -11.89 23.13 2.77
N GLU A 82 -11.82 22.50 3.95
CA GLU A 82 -10.72 21.60 4.31
C GLU A 82 -10.65 20.39 3.34
N ALA A 83 -11.80 19.81 2.98
CA ALA A 83 -11.86 18.70 2.04
C ALA A 83 -11.43 19.10 0.62
N THR A 84 -11.91 20.24 0.12
CA THR A 84 -11.48 20.82 -1.16
C THR A 84 -9.98 21.11 -1.16
N ALA A 85 -9.45 21.71 -0.08
CA ALA A 85 -8.03 21.98 0.05
C ALA A 85 -7.18 20.71 0.02
N ARG A 86 -7.62 19.65 0.73
CA ARG A 86 -6.98 18.32 0.68
C ARG A 86 -6.99 17.74 -0.73
N GLN A 87 -8.10 17.86 -1.46
CA GLN A 87 -8.20 17.37 -2.83
C GLN A 87 -7.24 18.12 -3.77
N LEU A 88 -7.25 19.46 -3.73
CA LEU A 88 -6.35 20.29 -4.53
C LEU A 88 -4.88 19.99 -4.21
N TRP A 89 -4.53 19.93 -2.93
CA TRP A 89 -3.18 19.57 -2.51
C TRP A 89 -2.78 18.18 -3.02
N SER A 90 -3.64 17.17 -2.83
CA SER A 90 -3.41 15.82 -3.33
C SER A 90 -3.19 15.79 -4.85
N GLN A 91 -4.00 16.52 -5.62
CA GLN A 91 -3.82 16.66 -7.06
C GLN A 91 -2.46 17.29 -7.40
N ARG A 92 -2.11 18.40 -6.75
CA ARG A 92 -0.82 19.06 -7.00
C ARG A 92 0.38 18.19 -6.60
N GLN A 93 0.27 17.43 -5.52
CA GLN A 93 1.31 16.47 -5.14
C GLN A 93 1.47 15.36 -6.20
N ARG A 94 0.38 14.92 -6.85
CA ARG A 94 0.43 13.96 -7.97
C ARG A 94 1.09 14.58 -9.21
N GLU A 95 0.69 15.79 -9.59
CA GLU A 95 1.30 16.52 -10.72
C GLU A 95 2.80 16.72 -10.48
N ARG A 96 3.19 17.16 -9.28
CA ARG A 96 4.61 17.30 -8.91
C ARG A 96 5.37 15.97 -8.98
N ALA A 97 4.76 14.89 -8.49
CA ALA A 97 5.37 13.56 -8.55
C ALA A 97 5.52 13.06 -10.00
N GLU A 98 4.55 13.35 -10.86
CA GLU A 98 4.58 13.01 -12.29
C GLU A 98 5.62 13.84 -13.05
N GLU A 99 5.65 15.16 -12.84
CA GLU A 99 6.67 16.06 -13.37
C GLU A 99 8.08 15.59 -12.94
N ALA A 100 8.24 15.24 -11.66
CA ALA A 100 9.49 14.74 -11.10
C ALA A 100 9.89 13.38 -11.67
N TYR A 101 8.94 12.47 -11.81
CA TYR A 101 9.16 11.19 -12.48
C TYR A 101 9.59 11.38 -13.94
N GLY A 102 8.98 12.32 -14.66
CA GLY A 102 9.35 12.66 -16.04
C GLY A 102 10.77 13.22 -16.20
N ARG A 103 11.37 13.73 -15.11
CA ARG A 103 12.78 14.15 -15.10
C ARG A 103 13.77 12.99 -14.87
N LEU A 104 13.29 11.82 -14.48
CA LEU A 104 14.18 10.67 -14.28
C LEU A 104 14.76 10.22 -15.61
N THR A 105 16.07 10.00 -15.62
CA THR A 105 16.81 9.43 -16.74
C THR A 105 17.15 7.99 -16.46
N ASP A 106 17.60 7.24 -17.46
CA ASP A 106 18.04 5.86 -17.31
C ASP A 106 19.19 5.68 -16.30
N LEU A 107 19.93 6.75 -16.03
CA LEU A 107 21.05 6.80 -15.09
C LEU A 107 20.66 7.30 -13.69
N SER A 108 19.42 7.79 -13.50
CA SER A 108 18.97 8.27 -12.20
C SER A 108 19.07 7.17 -11.14
N GLU A 109 19.59 7.50 -9.97
CA GLU A 109 19.75 6.56 -8.86
C GLU A 109 18.40 6.20 -8.23
N ILE A 110 18.16 4.91 -8.09
CA ILE A 110 17.01 4.29 -7.44
C ILE A 110 17.52 3.44 -6.29
N ARG A 111 17.09 3.75 -5.07
CA ARG A 111 17.33 2.92 -3.89
C ARG A 111 16.11 2.06 -3.65
N MET A 112 16.29 0.75 -3.69
CA MET A 112 15.27 -0.24 -3.40
C MET A 112 15.65 -0.99 -2.13
N TRP A 113 14.74 -1.03 -1.17
CA TRP A 113 14.87 -1.86 0.02
C TRP A 113 13.85 -2.98 -0.09
N PHE A 114 14.35 -4.21 -0.10
CA PHE A 114 13.59 -5.41 -0.31
C PHE A 114 13.53 -6.24 0.97
N SER A 115 12.35 -6.78 1.26
CA SER A 115 12.13 -7.88 2.18
C SER A 115 10.84 -8.60 1.77
N PRO A 116 10.63 -9.87 2.16
CA PRO A 116 9.40 -10.59 1.87
C PRO A 116 8.13 -9.88 2.38
N VAL A 117 8.26 -9.10 3.45
CA VAL A 117 7.14 -8.42 4.12
C VAL A 117 6.91 -7.03 3.53
N HIS A 118 7.97 -6.27 3.29
CA HIS A 118 7.91 -4.88 2.82
C HIS A 118 8.97 -4.62 1.76
N THR A 119 8.57 -4.01 0.64
CA THR A 119 9.50 -3.48 -0.36
C THR A 119 9.16 -2.01 -0.61
N TYR A 120 10.16 -1.13 -0.51
CA TYR A 120 10.00 0.29 -0.79
C TYR A 120 11.12 0.79 -1.70
N VAL A 121 10.78 1.79 -2.51
CA VAL A 121 11.67 2.36 -3.51
C VAL A 121 11.71 3.87 -3.32
N ARG A 122 12.91 4.44 -3.40
CA ARG A 122 13.13 5.89 -3.41
C ARG A 122 14.06 6.26 -4.54
N CYS A 123 13.87 7.45 -5.05
CA CYS A 123 14.78 8.14 -5.95
C CYS A 123 15.50 9.24 -5.17
N GLU A 124 16.55 9.80 -5.76
CA GLU A 124 17.16 11.04 -5.26
C GLU A 124 16.13 12.20 -5.24
N ASP A 125 15.28 12.31 -6.26
CA ASP A 125 14.14 13.23 -6.26
C ASP A 125 13.01 12.66 -5.36
N GLU A 126 12.79 13.30 -4.21
CA GLU A 126 11.76 12.90 -3.24
C GLU A 126 10.34 12.98 -3.80
N ASP A 127 10.08 13.88 -4.75
CA ASP A 127 8.77 14.01 -5.39
C ASP A 127 8.54 12.84 -6.35
N ALA A 128 9.56 12.47 -7.13
CA ALA A 128 9.51 11.32 -8.04
C ALA A 128 9.24 10.01 -7.28
N SER A 129 9.81 9.87 -6.07
CA SER A 129 9.61 8.71 -5.19
C SER A 129 8.14 8.47 -4.82
N ARG A 130 7.29 9.49 -4.90
CA ARG A 130 5.85 9.42 -4.58
C ARG A 130 5.00 9.07 -5.78
N TYR A 131 5.59 8.99 -6.98
CA TYR A 131 4.85 8.64 -8.17
C TYR A 131 4.35 7.20 -8.08
N TYR A 132 3.10 6.98 -8.51
CA TYR A 132 2.37 5.73 -8.25
C TYR A 132 3.09 4.50 -8.83
N TYR A 133 3.84 4.69 -9.91
CA TYR A 133 4.68 3.67 -10.55
C TYR A 133 5.50 2.90 -9.52
N PHE A 134 6.28 3.59 -8.68
CA PHE A 134 7.18 2.92 -7.72
C PHE A 134 6.45 2.10 -6.67
N LYS A 135 5.24 2.54 -6.27
CA LYS A 135 4.41 1.79 -5.32
C LYS A 135 3.88 0.50 -5.94
N GLU A 136 3.39 0.57 -7.18
CA GLU A 136 2.87 -0.61 -7.88
C GLU A 136 3.99 -1.60 -8.20
N THR A 137 5.14 -1.10 -8.65
CA THR A 137 6.27 -1.94 -9.04
C THR A 137 7.01 -2.53 -7.85
N SER A 138 7.09 -1.82 -6.71
CA SER A 138 7.67 -2.40 -5.48
C SER A 138 6.82 -3.56 -4.94
N GLU A 139 5.50 -3.43 -5.02
CA GLU A 139 4.56 -4.49 -4.63
C GLU A 139 4.62 -5.69 -5.59
N LEU A 140 4.76 -5.44 -6.89
CA LEU A 140 5.00 -6.48 -7.87
C LEU A 140 6.29 -7.23 -7.57
N ILE A 141 7.41 -6.52 -7.36
CA ILE A 141 8.71 -7.13 -7.03
C ILE A 141 8.58 -8.00 -5.77
N ARG A 142 7.98 -7.45 -4.71
CA ARG A 142 7.77 -8.15 -3.42
C ARG A 142 7.01 -9.46 -3.56
N THR A 143 5.97 -9.48 -4.39
CA THR A 143 5.10 -10.65 -4.55
C THR A 143 5.62 -11.65 -5.57
N ALA A 144 6.41 -11.19 -6.54
CA ALA A 144 6.88 -12.00 -7.65
C ALA A 144 8.27 -12.61 -7.42
N LEU A 145 9.15 -11.94 -6.68
CA LEU A 145 10.56 -12.29 -6.53
C LEU A 145 10.90 -12.62 -5.07
N ASP A 146 11.93 -13.45 -4.89
CA ASP A 146 12.67 -13.54 -3.63
C ASP A 146 14.04 -12.85 -3.75
N GLU A 147 14.83 -12.86 -2.68
CA GLU A 147 16.16 -12.23 -2.69
C GLU A 147 17.10 -12.91 -3.70
N GLY A 148 17.06 -14.24 -3.79
CA GLY A 148 17.89 -15.00 -4.73
C GLY A 148 17.58 -14.67 -6.18
N ASP A 149 16.31 -14.48 -6.52
CA ASP A 149 15.86 -13.99 -7.82
C ASP A 149 16.47 -12.62 -8.18
N ILE A 150 16.49 -11.68 -7.22
CA ILE A 150 17.03 -10.33 -7.42
C ILE A 150 18.54 -10.39 -7.60
N THR A 151 19.24 -11.09 -6.73
CA THR A 151 20.71 -11.28 -6.78
C THR A 151 21.12 -11.98 -8.08
N TYR A 152 20.39 -13.01 -8.50
CA TYR A 152 20.60 -13.69 -9.78
C TYR A 152 20.41 -12.73 -10.97
N PHE A 153 19.32 -11.96 -10.97
CA PHE A 153 19.01 -11.04 -12.06
C PHE A 153 20.04 -9.92 -12.19
N LEU A 154 20.47 -9.33 -11.07
CA LEU A 154 21.44 -8.25 -11.04
C LEU A 154 22.88 -8.74 -11.23
N GLY A 155 23.14 -10.03 -11.00
CA GLY A 155 24.49 -10.60 -11.04
C GLY A 155 25.38 -10.12 -9.90
N ARG A 156 24.80 -9.63 -8.80
CA ARG A 156 25.50 -9.09 -7.63
C ARG A 156 24.64 -9.19 -6.38
N GLN A 157 25.31 -9.21 -5.23
CA GLN A 157 24.68 -9.15 -3.91
C GLN A 157 24.11 -7.75 -3.62
N ALA A 158 23.30 -7.65 -2.57
CA ALA A 158 22.82 -6.37 -2.04
C ALA A 158 23.97 -5.43 -1.65
N ASP A 159 23.75 -4.12 -1.82
CA ASP A 159 24.72 -3.07 -1.46
C ASP A 159 24.79 -2.86 0.05
N ASP A 160 23.69 -3.12 0.76
CA ASP A 160 23.63 -3.13 2.23
C ASP A 160 22.59 -4.15 2.72
N VAL A 161 22.76 -4.63 3.95
CA VAL A 161 21.84 -5.55 4.62
C VAL A 161 21.54 -5.02 6.01
N ILE A 162 20.30 -4.56 6.20
CA ILE A 162 19.84 -3.96 7.45
C ILE A 162 19.08 -5.02 8.24
N LEU A 163 19.63 -5.42 9.38
CA LEU A 163 18.92 -6.24 10.36
C LEU A 163 18.02 -5.35 11.23
N ARG A 164 16.71 -5.58 11.20
CA ARG A 164 15.74 -4.94 12.09
C ARG A 164 15.01 -5.99 12.92
N ASN A 165 14.29 -5.53 13.94
CA ASN A 165 13.49 -6.38 14.85
C ASN A 165 12.51 -7.33 14.13
N PHE A 166 12.18 -7.07 12.86
CA PHE A 166 11.21 -7.83 12.05
C PHE A 166 11.83 -8.57 10.86
N GLY A 167 13.17 -8.71 10.81
CA GLY A 167 13.87 -9.48 9.79
C GLY A 167 14.94 -8.70 9.02
N LEU A 168 15.46 -9.36 7.98
CA LEU A 168 16.49 -8.82 7.09
C LEU A 168 15.85 -7.96 6.00
N THR A 169 16.45 -6.79 5.75
CA THR A 169 16.12 -5.92 4.61
C THR A 169 17.37 -5.72 3.77
N TRP A 170 17.28 -6.09 2.49
CA TRP A 170 18.36 -5.94 1.53
C TRP A 170 18.19 -4.64 0.76
N MET A 171 19.22 -3.80 0.74
CA MET A 171 19.22 -2.54 0.00
C MET A 171 20.00 -2.72 -1.30
N TYR A 172 19.40 -2.25 -2.39
CA TYR A 172 20.00 -2.20 -3.72
C TYR A 172 19.99 -0.77 -4.23
N VAL A 173 21.13 -0.28 -4.67
CA VAL A 173 21.32 0.98 -5.40
C VAL A 173 21.39 0.66 -6.88
N LEU A 174 20.37 1.06 -7.63
CA LEU A 174 20.16 0.71 -9.02
C LEU A 174 20.13 1.98 -9.86
N SER A 175 20.55 1.90 -11.10
CA SER A 175 20.11 2.89 -12.10
C SER A 175 18.62 2.67 -12.41
N PHE A 176 17.93 3.73 -12.85
CA PHE A 176 16.52 3.61 -13.22
C PHE A 176 16.30 2.62 -14.37
N SER A 177 17.27 2.49 -15.29
CA SER A 177 17.23 1.47 -16.33
C SER A 177 17.32 0.05 -15.78
N GLU A 178 18.17 -0.23 -14.80
CA GLU A 178 18.22 -1.52 -14.10
C GLU A 178 16.93 -1.82 -13.37
N TYR A 179 16.39 -0.83 -12.64
CA TYR A 179 15.11 -0.95 -11.96
C TYR A 179 13.99 -1.34 -12.94
N LYS A 180 13.86 -0.65 -14.07
CA LYS A 180 12.88 -0.99 -15.12
C LYS A 180 13.05 -2.41 -15.66
N ARG A 181 14.28 -2.89 -15.82
CA ARG A 181 14.55 -4.26 -16.27
C ARG A 181 14.18 -5.29 -15.18
N LEU A 182 14.45 -4.99 -13.91
CA LEU A 182 14.04 -5.82 -12.77
C LEU A 182 12.51 -5.92 -12.67
N VAL A 183 11.79 -4.80 -12.88
CA VAL A 183 10.31 -4.81 -12.93
C VAL A 183 9.81 -5.74 -14.03
N LYS A 184 10.35 -5.67 -15.25
CA LYS A 184 9.99 -6.60 -16.34
C LYS A 184 10.31 -8.05 -16.01
N PHE A 185 11.38 -8.30 -15.27
CA PHE A 185 11.71 -9.64 -14.79
C PHE A 185 10.69 -10.14 -13.77
N ALA A 186 10.27 -9.27 -12.82
CA ALA A 186 9.20 -9.55 -11.87
C ALA A 186 7.87 -9.88 -12.56
N GLU A 187 7.48 -9.13 -13.60
CA GLU A 187 6.29 -9.44 -14.41
C GLU A 187 6.34 -10.84 -15.03
N LYS A 188 7.49 -11.22 -15.59
CA LYS A 188 7.70 -12.56 -16.17
C LYS A 188 7.62 -13.65 -15.11
N ARG A 189 8.27 -13.45 -13.96
CA ARG A 189 8.23 -14.39 -12.82
C ARG A 189 6.82 -14.56 -12.27
N LYS A 190 6.05 -13.47 -12.13
CA LYS A 190 4.64 -13.51 -11.71
C LYS A 190 3.80 -14.36 -12.68
N LYS A 191 3.90 -14.10 -13.99
CA LYS A 191 3.18 -14.88 -15.01
C LYS A 191 3.58 -16.36 -14.98
N ALA A 192 4.87 -16.67 -14.79
CA ALA A 192 5.34 -18.05 -14.68
C ALA A 192 4.80 -18.74 -13.42
N LYS A 193 4.75 -18.05 -12.28
CA LYS A 193 4.14 -18.56 -11.03
C LYS A 193 2.64 -18.82 -11.22
N GLU A 194 1.91 -17.89 -11.83
CA GLU A 194 0.48 -18.05 -12.13
C GLU A 194 0.21 -19.20 -13.11
N TRP A 195 1.01 -19.32 -14.17
CA TRP A 195 0.89 -20.44 -15.10
C TRP A 195 1.21 -21.78 -14.45
N GLY A 196 2.26 -21.84 -13.62
CA GLY A 196 2.61 -23.03 -12.86
C GLY A 196 1.50 -23.46 -11.88
N LYS A 197 0.85 -22.49 -11.21
CA LYS A 197 -0.33 -22.76 -10.37
C LYS A 197 -1.49 -23.32 -11.19
N LYS A 198 -1.87 -22.65 -12.28
CA LYS A 198 -2.95 -23.11 -13.17
C LYS A 198 -2.67 -24.48 -13.79
N LYS A 199 -1.42 -24.77 -14.13
CA LYS A 199 -1.02 -26.09 -14.64
C LYS A 199 -1.17 -27.14 -13.55
N LYS A 200 -0.68 -26.88 -12.34
CA LYS A 200 -0.85 -27.81 -11.20
C LYS A 200 -2.32 -28.06 -10.87
N GLU A 201 -3.15 -27.02 -10.87
CA GLU A 201 -4.61 -27.13 -10.66
C GLU A 201 -5.25 -28.00 -11.75
N ARG A 202 -4.94 -27.74 -13.03
CA ARG A 202 -5.44 -28.56 -14.14
C ARG A 202 -4.95 -30.01 -14.07
N ASP A 203 -3.67 -30.22 -13.76
CA ASP A 203 -3.10 -31.57 -13.64
C ASP A 203 -3.76 -32.31 -12.46
N LEU A 204 -4.11 -31.62 -11.37
CA LEU A 204 -4.86 -32.16 -10.24
C LEU A 204 -6.31 -32.50 -10.63
N GLU A 205 -7.01 -31.60 -11.34
CA GLU A 205 -8.37 -31.85 -11.85
C GLU A 205 -8.40 -33.06 -12.79
N LEU A 206 -7.43 -33.18 -13.70
CA LEU A 206 -7.33 -34.32 -14.61
C LEU A 206 -7.05 -35.62 -13.87
N LYS A 207 -6.17 -35.61 -12.86
CA LYS A 207 -5.93 -36.77 -12.00
C LYS A 207 -7.19 -37.18 -11.25
N LEU A 208 -7.90 -36.22 -10.67
CA LEU A 208 -9.14 -36.47 -9.94
C LEU A 208 -10.22 -37.04 -10.86
N GLN A 209 -10.42 -36.44 -12.04
CA GLN A 209 -11.38 -36.94 -13.03
C GLN A 209 -11.03 -38.36 -13.50
N SER A 210 -9.76 -38.62 -13.78
CA SER A 210 -9.30 -39.96 -14.18
C SER A 210 -9.52 -40.99 -13.07
N ALA A 211 -9.32 -40.62 -11.80
CA ALA A 211 -9.59 -41.49 -10.67
C ALA A 211 -11.09 -41.82 -10.53
N PHE A 212 -11.98 -40.84 -10.75
CA PHE A 212 -13.42 -41.06 -10.77
C PHE A 212 -13.87 -41.93 -11.95
N ASP A 213 -13.34 -41.70 -13.14
CA ASP A 213 -13.68 -42.50 -14.32
C ASP A 213 -13.27 -43.97 -14.12
N LEU A 214 -12.09 -44.20 -13.56
CA LEU A 214 -11.60 -45.54 -13.22
C LEU A 214 -12.41 -46.19 -12.09
N ALA A 215 -12.77 -45.44 -11.05
CA ALA A 215 -13.63 -45.94 -9.97
C ALA A 215 -15.00 -46.36 -10.51
N LYS A 216 -15.58 -45.56 -11.41
CA LYS A 216 -16.85 -45.86 -12.07
C LYS A 216 -16.76 -47.10 -12.97
N GLU A 217 -15.66 -47.25 -13.70
CA GLU A 217 -15.42 -48.40 -14.59
C GLU A 217 -15.24 -49.70 -13.79
N LEU A 218 -14.42 -49.67 -12.73
CA LEU A 218 -14.11 -50.83 -11.91
C LEU A 218 -15.17 -51.14 -10.85
N GLY A 219 -16.01 -50.17 -10.49
CA GLY A 219 -16.97 -50.31 -9.40
C GLY A 219 -16.34 -50.32 -8.00
N GLU A 220 -15.06 -49.96 -7.89
CA GLU A 220 -14.27 -49.99 -6.65
C GLU A 220 -13.69 -48.60 -6.34
N PRO A 221 -13.39 -48.28 -5.06
CA PRO A 221 -12.75 -47.02 -4.70
C PRO A 221 -11.30 -46.92 -5.20
N ILE A 222 -10.92 -45.78 -5.78
CA ILE A 222 -9.55 -45.52 -6.27
C ILE A 222 -8.87 -44.47 -5.39
N VAL A 223 -7.62 -44.71 -5.01
CA VAL A 223 -6.82 -43.75 -4.24
C VAL A 223 -6.50 -42.52 -5.11
N ILE A 224 -6.89 -41.33 -4.64
CA ILE A 224 -6.63 -40.04 -5.29
C ILE A 224 -5.29 -39.48 -4.78
N ASP A 225 -5.09 -39.49 -3.46
CA ASP A 225 -3.92 -38.91 -2.81
C ASP A 225 -3.60 -39.64 -1.50
N HIS A 226 -2.34 -39.59 -1.11
CA HIS A 226 -1.81 -40.22 0.10
C HIS A 226 -0.69 -39.35 0.67
N TYR A 227 -0.92 -38.77 1.85
CA TYR A 227 -0.01 -37.83 2.49
C TYR A 227 -0.07 -37.96 4.02
N THR A 228 0.85 -37.31 4.71
CA THR A 228 0.85 -37.22 6.19
C THR A 228 0.36 -35.84 6.63
N ASP A 229 -0.41 -35.78 7.71
CA ASP A 229 -0.92 -34.54 8.32
C ASP A 229 -0.82 -34.63 9.84
N ASP A 230 -0.96 -33.50 10.55
CA ASP A 230 -0.91 -33.49 12.01
C ASP A 230 -2.02 -34.40 12.59
N CYS A 231 -1.68 -35.13 13.66
CA CYS A 231 -2.62 -36.03 14.36
C CYS A 231 -3.80 -35.20 14.93
N ASP A 232 -5.03 -35.53 14.51
CA ASP A 232 -6.23 -34.74 14.84
C ASP A 232 -6.96 -35.19 16.11
N GLU A 233 -6.45 -36.23 16.79
CA GLU A 233 -6.95 -36.76 18.05
C GLU A 233 -6.19 -36.20 19.27
N PRO A 234 -6.76 -35.22 20.01
CA PRO A 234 -6.13 -34.71 21.22
C PRO A 234 -6.08 -35.79 22.32
N GLY A 235 -4.87 -36.12 22.79
CA GLY A 235 -4.62 -37.07 23.88
C GLY A 235 -4.05 -38.42 23.45
N ARG A 236 -3.91 -38.66 22.15
CA ARG A 236 -3.17 -39.81 21.61
C ARG A 236 -1.69 -39.47 21.50
N ASN A 237 -0.82 -40.47 21.69
CA ASN A 237 0.63 -40.30 21.55
C ASN A 237 1.08 -40.46 20.09
N CYS A 238 0.35 -39.88 19.13
CA CYS A 238 0.79 -39.75 17.74
C CYS A 238 1.09 -38.29 17.41
N ASP A 239 2.18 -38.07 16.69
CA ASP A 239 2.50 -36.75 16.14
C ASP A 239 1.91 -36.56 14.73
N LEU A 240 1.71 -37.66 13.98
CA LEU A 240 1.28 -37.63 12.58
C LEU A 240 0.25 -38.71 12.25
N ASP A 241 -0.65 -38.39 11.32
CA ASP A 241 -1.58 -39.32 10.70
C ASP A 241 -1.22 -39.57 9.24
N ILE A 242 -1.45 -40.79 8.78
CA ILE A 242 -1.46 -41.13 7.35
C ILE A 242 -2.87 -40.87 6.81
N VAL A 243 -3.00 -39.92 5.89
CA VAL A 243 -4.27 -39.53 5.27
C VAL A 243 -4.33 -40.09 3.84
N THR A 244 -5.35 -40.90 3.57
CA THR A 244 -5.62 -41.43 2.23
C THR A 244 -6.98 -40.96 1.74
N GLN A 245 -7.03 -40.33 0.56
CA GLN A 245 -8.27 -39.90 -0.08
C GLN A 245 -8.64 -40.87 -1.20
N TYR A 246 -9.92 -41.24 -1.26
CA TYR A 246 -10.46 -42.19 -2.24
C TYR A 246 -11.57 -41.53 -3.08
N ALA A 247 -11.54 -41.75 -4.39
CA ALA A 247 -12.63 -41.50 -5.33
C ALA A 247 -13.53 -42.73 -5.37
N PHE A 248 -14.81 -42.57 -5.04
CA PHE A 248 -15.80 -43.64 -5.12
C PHE A 248 -16.56 -43.63 -6.46
N PRO A 249 -17.10 -44.79 -6.90
CA PRO A 249 -17.86 -44.90 -8.16
C PRO A 249 -19.10 -44.00 -8.24
N ASP A 250 -19.65 -43.61 -7.09
CA ASP A 250 -20.80 -42.71 -6.96
C ASP A 250 -20.44 -41.22 -7.12
N GLY A 251 -19.15 -40.91 -7.34
CA GLY A 251 -18.64 -39.55 -7.49
C GLY A 251 -18.29 -38.87 -6.16
N SER A 252 -18.38 -39.58 -5.03
CA SER A 252 -17.99 -39.03 -3.72
C SER A 252 -16.49 -39.19 -3.44
N ILE A 253 -15.94 -38.28 -2.62
CA ILE A 253 -14.58 -38.40 -2.07
C ILE A 253 -14.68 -38.81 -0.61
N LYS A 254 -13.93 -39.83 -0.21
CA LYS A 254 -13.81 -40.22 1.20
C LYS A 254 -12.36 -40.12 1.65
N THR A 255 -12.14 -39.46 2.78
CA THR A 255 -10.84 -39.37 3.43
C THR A 255 -10.79 -40.36 4.59
N ILE A 256 -9.73 -41.16 4.65
CA ILE A 256 -9.43 -42.08 5.76
C ILE A 256 -8.13 -41.61 6.41
N ARG A 257 -8.15 -41.32 7.71
CA ARG A 257 -6.96 -41.07 8.52
C ARG A 257 -6.57 -42.35 9.24
N THR A 258 -5.27 -42.62 9.32
CA THR A 258 -4.70 -43.74 10.06
C THR A 258 -3.59 -43.19 10.94
N HIS A 259 -3.84 -43.15 12.25
CA HIS A 259 -2.84 -42.75 13.24
C HIS A 259 -1.66 -43.73 13.21
N THR A 260 -0.44 -43.21 13.21
CA THR A 260 0.75 -44.04 13.40
C THR A 260 0.94 -44.28 14.90
N ASP A 261 0.81 -45.54 15.34
CA ASP A 261 1.07 -45.97 16.72
C ASP A 261 2.57 -46.14 17.02
#